data_AF-A0A962DRP6-F1
#
_entry.id   AF-A0A962DRP6-F1
#
_cell.length_a   1.000
_cell.length_b   1.000
_cell.length_c   1.000
_cell.angle_alpha   90.00
_cell.angle_beta   90.00
_cell.angle_gamma   90.00
#
_symmetry.space_group_name_H-M   'P 1'
#
loop_
_entity.id
_entity.type
_entity.pdbx_description
1 polymer ?
#
loop_
_entity_poly.entity_id
_entity_poly.type
_entity_poly.pdbx_seq_one_letter_code
_entity_poly.pdbx_strand_id
1 'polypeptide(L)'
;MKDLLLAQLERDNGEYALIEPREVRAEEAPCKEVRLTGDEVDVTAFPFIRGNPGDGGPYINTASVFTRDPDLGVNLGTYRCQVKGPRKVMVNFEAGQTGHRMVMAASQRGETTVRVALVIGQDPMTWMVSSSRVPNRIGNRKPIDELAVAGGFRGKAIDVVRTGGGDFLVPANAEMVIEGTVDIVNLEP
;
A
#
# COMPACT_ATOMS: atom_id res chain seq x y z
N MET A 1 -3.00 22.57 15.40
CA MET A 1 -2.77 21.71 14.22
C MET A 1 -3.81 21.93 13.14
N LYS A 2 -5.12 21.81 13.44
CA LYS A 2 -6.22 22.12 12.49
C LYS A 2 -6.07 23.49 11.82
N ASP A 3 -5.88 24.55 12.61
CA ASP A 3 -5.83 25.92 12.08
C ASP A 3 -4.59 26.18 11.22
N LEU A 4 -3.47 25.52 11.54
CA LEU A 4 -2.26 25.56 10.71
C LEU A 4 -2.48 24.87 9.36
N LEU A 5 -3.19 23.73 9.36
CA LEU A 5 -3.51 23.00 8.13
C LEU A 5 -4.50 23.78 7.27
N LEU A 6 -5.52 24.40 7.87
CA LEU A 6 -6.50 25.23 7.17
C LEU A 6 -5.83 26.47 6.57
N ALA A 7 -4.99 27.17 7.33
CA ALA A 7 -4.23 28.30 6.81
C ALA A 7 -3.28 27.89 5.67
N GLN A 8 -2.68 26.69 5.74
CA GLN A 8 -1.87 26.16 4.63
C GLN A 8 -2.72 25.90 3.40
N LEU A 9 -3.86 25.22 3.55
CA LEU A 9 -4.79 24.97 2.44
C LEU A 9 -5.30 26.27 1.83
N GLU A 10 -5.61 27.29 2.64
CA GLU A 10 -6.01 28.61 2.14
C GLU A 10 -4.89 29.28 1.32
N ARG A 11 -3.63 29.19 1.78
CA ARG A 11 -2.46 29.70 1.03
C ARG A 11 -2.23 28.94 -0.27
N ASP A 12 -2.43 27.63 -0.24
CA ASP A 12 -2.15 26.72 -1.37
C ASP A 12 -3.38 26.50 -2.26
N ASN A 13 -4.39 27.37 -2.17
CA ASN A 13 -5.63 27.33 -2.96
C ASN A 13 -6.37 25.97 -2.88
N GLY A 14 -6.39 25.38 -1.69
CA GLY A 14 -7.02 24.10 -1.36
C GLY A 14 -6.16 22.87 -1.64
N GLU A 15 -4.93 23.03 -2.14
CA GLU A 15 -4.04 21.90 -2.42
C GLU A 15 -3.23 21.52 -1.17
N TYR A 16 -2.97 20.22 -1.03
CA TYR A 16 -2.06 19.72 0.00
C TYR A 16 -0.62 20.04 -0.38
N ALA A 17 0.21 20.38 0.60
CA ALA A 17 1.66 20.37 0.41
C ALA A 17 2.10 18.97 -0.03
N LEU A 18 2.91 18.90 -1.09
CA LEU A 18 3.48 17.65 -1.60
C LEU A 18 5.00 17.71 -1.43
N ILE A 19 5.57 16.65 -0.88
CA ILE A 19 7.02 16.47 -0.82
C ILE A 19 7.32 15.08 -1.37
N GLU A 20 7.85 15.04 -2.60
CA GLU A 20 8.14 13.81 -3.31
C GLU A 20 9.00 12.84 -2.49
N PRO A 21 8.76 11.52 -2.61
CA PRO A 21 9.57 10.53 -1.91
C PRO A 21 11.02 10.55 -2.41
N ARG A 22 11.95 10.18 -1.53
CA ARG A 22 13.37 10.07 -1.84
C ARG A 22 13.75 8.61 -1.97
N GLU A 23 14.11 8.18 -3.17
CA GLU A 23 14.64 6.82 -3.37
C GLU A 23 16.02 6.69 -2.70
N VAL A 24 16.16 5.70 -1.83
CA VAL A 24 17.42 5.34 -1.17
C VAL A 24 17.93 4.00 -1.69
N ARG A 25 19.22 3.74 -1.52
CA ARG A 25 19.80 2.46 -1.92
C ARG A 25 19.33 1.34 -1.00
N ALA A 26 19.36 0.10 -1.50
CA ALA A 26 18.87 -1.06 -0.75
C ALA A 26 19.64 -1.32 0.54
N GLU A 27 20.92 -0.91 0.61
CA GLU A 27 21.77 -1.05 1.79
C GLU A 27 21.42 -0.03 2.89
N GLU A 28 20.66 1.02 2.54
CA GLU A 28 20.20 2.07 3.46
C GLU A 28 18.76 1.85 3.94
N ALA A 29 18.11 0.76 3.50
CA ALA A 29 16.71 0.46 3.79
C ALA A 29 16.61 -0.70 4.80
N PRO A 30 16.25 -0.45 6.07
CA PRO A 30 16.09 -1.49 7.08
C PRO A 30 15.12 -2.62 6.67
N CYS A 31 14.07 -2.30 5.90
CA CYS A 31 13.13 -3.30 5.38
C CYS A 31 13.76 -4.35 4.44
N LYS A 32 15.04 -4.20 4.09
CA LYS A 32 15.81 -5.09 3.23
C LYS A 32 16.86 -5.93 3.97
N GLU A 33 17.00 -5.80 5.29
CA GLU A 33 17.98 -6.54 6.10
C GLU A 33 17.73 -8.05 6.09
N VAL A 34 16.46 -8.47 6.09
CA VAL A 34 16.06 -9.87 5.97
C VAL A 34 15.27 -10.05 4.68
N ARG A 35 15.69 -11.00 3.84
CA ARG A 35 15.03 -11.31 2.56
C ARG A 35 14.79 -12.80 2.47
N LEU A 36 13.52 -13.20 2.50
CA LEU A 36 13.09 -14.59 2.35
C LEU A 36 12.43 -14.75 0.98
N THR A 37 12.76 -15.81 0.25
CA THR A 37 12.21 -16.07 -1.08
C THR A 37 11.76 -17.52 -1.24
N GLY A 38 10.84 -17.78 -2.17
CA GLY A 38 10.38 -19.14 -2.46
C GLY A 38 9.87 -19.85 -1.21
N ASP A 39 10.43 -21.03 -0.93
CA ASP A 39 10.01 -21.88 0.19
C ASP A 39 10.42 -21.37 1.57
N GLU A 40 11.33 -20.40 1.66
CA GLU A 40 11.70 -19.75 2.92
C GLU A 40 10.60 -18.82 3.45
N VAL A 41 9.64 -18.44 2.60
CA VAL A 41 8.55 -17.55 2.99
C VAL A 41 7.50 -18.32 3.80
N ASP A 42 7.34 -17.92 5.06
CA ASP A 42 6.26 -18.38 5.93
C ASP A 42 5.64 -17.21 6.70
N VAL A 43 4.52 -16.68 6.20
CA VAL A 43 3.78 -15.61 6.89
C VAL A 43 3.09 -16.10 8.16
N THR A 44 2.90 -17.42 8.34
CA THR A 44 2.30 -18.00 9.55
C THR A 44 3.28 -18.11 10.70
N ALA A 45 4.58 -17.92 10.44
CA ALA A 45 5.60 -17.80 11.48
C ALA A 45 5.44 -16.53 12.33
N PHE A 46 4.66 -15.54 11.87
CA PHE A 46 4.39 -14.29 12.59
C PHE A 46 3.08 -14.36 13.37
N PRO A 47 2.99 -13.71 14.54
CA PRO A 47 1.84 -13.80 15.44
C PRO A 47 0.67 -12.91 15.01
N PHE A 48 0.22 -13.03 13.76
CA PHE A 48 -1.00 -12.35 13.30
C PHE A 48 -2.21 -12.84 14.11
N ILE A 49 -3.14 -11.94 14.40
CA ILE A 49 -4.21 -12.18 15.35
C ILE A 49 -5.52 -12.44 14.60
N ARG A 50 -6.28 -13.44 15.07
CA ARG A 50 -7.71 -13.58 14.77
C ARG A 50 -8.47 -12.63 15.70
N GLY A 51 -8.89 -11.49 15.18
CA GLY A 51 -9.45 -10.40 15.99
C GLY A 51 -10.82 -10.74 16.59
N ASN A 52 -11.65 -11.49 15.85
CA ASN A 52 -13.01 -11.83 16.27
C ASN A 52 -13.25 -13.36 16.25
N PRO A 53 -14.12 -13.89 17.13
CA PRO A 53 -14.51 -15.30 17.10
C PRO A 53 -15.14 -15.78 15.79
N GLY A 54 -15.69 -14.86 14.98
CA GLY A 54 -16.29 -15.16 13.68
C GLY A 54 -15.32 -15.10 12.49
N ASP A 55 -14.11 -14.57 12.69
CA ASP A 55 -13.15 -14.39 11.58
C ASP A 55 -12.68 -15.75 11.05
N GLY A 56 -12.51 -15.90 9.74
CA GLY A 56 -12.07 -17.17 9.14
C GLY A 56 -10.60 -17.55 9.42
N GLY A 57 -9.83 -16.69 10.10
CA GLY A 57 -8.42 -16.90 10.42
C GLY A 57 -7.73 -15.62 10.92
N PRO A 58 -6.40 -15.65 11.09
CA PRO A 58 -5.61 -14.46 11.41
C PRO A 58 -5.64 -13.41 10.28
N TYR A 59 -5.54 -12.13 10.65
CA TYR A 59 -5.53 -11.02 9.71
C TYR A 59 -4.31 -10.11 9.89
N ILE A 60 -3.80 -9.61 8.76
CA ILE A 60 -2.90 -8.47 8.68
C ILE A 60 -3.78 -7.23 8.44
N ASN A 61 -4.10 -6.50 9.52
CA ASN A 61 -5.08 -5.39 9.48
C ASN A 61 -4.46 -4.01 9.19
N THR A 62 -3.15 -3.88 9.34
CA THR A 62 -2.43 -2.60 9.21
C THR A 62 -1.59 -2.50 7.93
N ALA A 63 -1.80 -3.43 7.00
CA ALA A 63 -1.06 -3.45 5.75
C ALA A 63 -1.52 -2.31 4.84
N SER A 64 -0.57 -1.45 4.45
CA SER A 64 -0.73 -0.54 3.33
C SER A 64 -0.35 -1.31 2.05
N VAL A 65 -1.32 -1.58 1.19
CA VAL A 65 -1.14 -2.41 0.00
C VAL A 65 -0.91 -1.52 -1.20
N PHE A 66 0.23 -1.75 -1.85
CA PHE A 66 0.59 -1.16 -3.11
C PHE A 66 0.00 -1.98 -4.25
N THR A 67 -0.74 -1.33 -5.13
CA THR A 67 -1.23 -1.87 -6.40
C THR A 67 -0.82 -0.93 -7.52
N ARG A 68 -0.63 -1.45 -8.73
CA ARG A 68 -0.29 -0.62 -9.89
C ARG A 68 -1.14 -1.01 -11.08
N ASP A 69 -1.54 0.00 -11.82
CA ASP A 69 -2.20 -0.11 -13.10
C ASP A 69 -1.47 0.78 -14.13
N PRO A 70 -1.33 0.35 -15.40
CA PRO A 70 -0.65 1.13 -16.42
C PRO A 70 -1.30 2.50 -16.69
N ASP A 71 -2.64 2.60 -16.58
CA ASP A 71 -3.41 3.79 -16.91
C ASP A 71 -3.80 4.59 -15.66
N LEU A 72 -4.12 3.90 -14.57
CA LEU A 72 -4.55 4.51 -13.30
C LEU A 72 -3.38 4.83 -12.35
N GLY A 73 -2.17 4.36 -12.65
CA GLY A 73 -0.96 4.63 -11.88
C GLY A 73 -0.78 3.71 -10.66
N VAL A 74 -0.04 4.18 -9.67
CA VAL A 74 0.19 3.46 -8.40
C VAL A 74 -0.88 3.86 -7.40
N ASN A 75 -1.32 2.89 -6.60
CA ASN A 75 -2.23 3.08 -5.49
C ASN A 75 -1.66 2.54 -4.19
N LEU A 76 -1.92 3.29 -3.11
CA LEU A 76 -1.58 2.92 -1.75
C LEU A 76 -2.85 2.90 -0.90
N GLY A 77 -3.37 1.70 -0.61
CA GLY A 77 -4.61 1.54 0.14
C GLY A 77 -4.47 0.57 1.31
N THR A 78 -5.09 0.89 2.45
CA THR A 78 -5.23 -0.07 3.55
C THR A 78 -6.36 -1.04 3.25
N TYR A 79 -6.05 -2.33 3.13
CA TYR A 79 -7.03 -3.39 2.90
C TYR A 79 -6.91 -4.49 3.96
N ARG A 80 -8.01 -5.20 4.20
CA ARG A 80 -7.99 -6.38 5.07
C ARG A 80 -7.31 -7.53 4.35
N CYS A 81 -6.31 -8.10 5.00
CA CYS A 81 -5.53 -9.18 4.44
C CYS A 81 -5.61 -10.44 5.32
N GLN A 82 -6.32 -11.47 4.90
CA GLN A 82 -6.50 -12.70 5.68
C GLN A 82 -5.35 -13.68 5.39
N VAL A 83 -4.72 -14.21 6.42
CA VAL A 83 -3.72 -15.29 6.26
C VAL A 83 -4.45 -16.61 6.02
N LYS A 84 -4.14 -17.28 4.90
CA LYS A 84 -4.72 -18.59 4.51
C LYS A 84 -3.69 -19.73 4.53
N GLY A 85 -2.41 -19.40 4.67
CA GLY A 85 -1.30 -20.36 4.75
C GLY A 85 0.06 -19.65 4.65
N PRO A 86 1.18 -20.40 4.70
CA PRO A 86 2.54 -19.85 4.79
C PRO A 86 2.91 -18.90 3.63
N ARG A 87 2.34 -19.10 2.44
CA ARG A 87 2.56 -18.25 1.26
C ARG A 87 1.26 -17.80 0.60
N LYS A 88 0.17 -17.74 1.38
CA LYS A 88 -1.16 -17.41 0.85
C LYS A 88 -1.85 -16.40 1.77
N VAL A 89 -2.11 -15.23 1.22
CA VAL A 89 -2.84 -14.14 1.87
C VAL A 89 -3.97 -13.71 0.94
N MET A 90 -5.19 -13.63 1.44
CA MET A 90 -6.28 -13.01 0.70
C MET A 90 -6.25 -11.50 0.92
N VAL A 91 -6.58 -10.73 -0.11
CA VAL A 91 -6.72 -9.27 -0.02
C VAL A 91 -8.13 -8.90 -0.46
N ASN A 92 -8.85 -8.16 0.38
CA ASN A 92 -10.18 -7.67 0.02
C ASN A 92 -10.12 -6.23 -0.50
N PHE A 93 -10.29 -6.08 -1.81
CA PHE A 93 -10.51 -4.79 -2.46
C PHE A 93 -12.01 -4.52 -2.56
N GLU A 94 -12.57 -3.76 -1.63
CA GLU A 94 -14.02 -3.52 -1.59
C GLU A 94 -14.47 -2.67 -2.78
N ALA A 95 -15.70 -2.92 -3.25
CA ALA A 95 -16.29 -2.22 -4.37
C ALA A 95 -16.21 -0.69 -4.19
N GLY A 96 -15.70 -0.01 -5.22
CA GLY A 96 -15.56 1.46 -5.25
C GLY A 96 -14.21 1.99 -4.75
N GLN A 97 -13.39 1.17 -4.10
CA GLN A 97 -12.00 1.51 -3.74
C GLN A 97 -11.09 1.50 -4.97
N THR A 98 -9.97 2.23 -4.92
CA THR A 98 -9.04 2.31 -6.07
C THR A 98 -8.48 0.94 -6.46
N GLY A 99 -8.05 0.12 -5.49
CA GLY A 99 -7.57 -1.24 -5.74
C GLY A 99 -8.60 -2.11 -6.47
N HIS A 100 -9.89 -2.00 -6.12
CA HIS A 100 -10.97 -2.70 -6.82
C HIS A 100 -11.08 -2.22 -8.27
N ARG A 101 -11.03 -0.91 -8.52
CA ARG A 101 -11.06 -0.36 -9.90
C ARG A 101 -9.87 -0.86 -10.73
N MET A 102 -8.69 -0.93 -10.14
CA MET A 102 -7.48 -1.46 -10.80
C MET A 102 -7.62 -2.95 -11.13
N VAL A 103 -8.15 -3.75 -10.20
CA VAL A 103 -8.46 -5.18 -10.45
C VAL A 103 -9.47 -5.35 -11.59
N MET A 104 -10.53 -4.53 -11.62
CA MET A 104 -11.50 -4.56 -12.71
C MET A 104 -10.89 -4.16 -14.06
N ALA A 105 -10.03 -3.15 -14.08
CA ALA A 105 -9.31 -2.72 -15.28
C ALA A 105 -8.37 -3.83 -15.79
N ALA A 106 -7.62 -4.49 -14.89
CA ALA A 106 -6.78 -5.64 -15.23
C ALA A 106 -7.60 -6.80 -15.82
N SER A 107 -8.73 -7.13 -15.21
CA SER A 107 -9.64 -8.15 -15.73
C SER A 107 -10.16 -7.81 -17.14
N GLN A 108 -10.52 -6.56 -17.41
CA GLN A 108 -10.94 -6.09 -18.74
C GLN A 108 -9.83 -6.21 -19.80
N ARG A 109 -8.56 -6.13 -19.39
CA ARG A 109 -7.40 -6.37 -20.24
C ARG A 109 -7.07 -7.86 -20.43
N GLY A 110 -7.83 -8.76 -19.79
CA GLY A 110 -7.59 -10.20 -19.84
C GLY A 110 -6.47 -10.69 -18.92
N GLU A 111 -6.03 -9.87 -17.97
CA GLU A 111 -5.10 -10.30 -16.94
C GLU A 111 -5.79 -11.25 -15.95
N THR A 112 -5.07 -12.24 -15.46
CA THR A 112 -5.57 -13.20 -14.46
C THR A 112 -4.99 -12.95 -13.06
N THR A 113 -3.97 -12.10 -12.96
CA THR A 113 -3.33 -11.75 -11.70
C THR A 113 -2.88 -10.29 -11.68
N VAL A 114 -2.89 -9.66 -10.51
CA VAL A 114 -2.30 -8.32 -10.31
C VAL A 114 -1.14 -8.38 -9.32
N ARG A 115 -0.03 -7.68 -9.61
CA ARG A 115 1.11 -7.55 -8.69
C ARG A 115 0.74 -6.65 -7.52
N VAL A 116 1.16 -7.04 -6.31
CA VAL A 116 0.94 -6.27 -5.09
C VAL A 116 2.15 -6.32 -4.16
N ALA A 117 2.28 -5.31 -3.31
CA ALA A 117 3.15 -5.38 -2.13
C ALA A 117 2.37 -4.94 -0.88
N LEU A 118 2.34 -5.77 0.15
CA LEU A 118 1.79 -5.43 1.46
C LEU A 118 2.93 -4.86 2.30
N VAL A 119 2.80 -3.61 2.71
CA VAL A 119 3.75 -2.95 3.61
C VAL A 119 3.15 -2.89 5.00
N ILE A 120 3.91 -3.33 6.00
CA ILE A 120 3.49 -3.42 7.40
C ILE A 120 4.54 -2.71 8.25
N GLY A 121 4.08 -1.92 9.22
CA GLY A 121 4.99 -1.13 10.07
C GLY A 121 5.60 0.09 9.36
N GLN A 122 4.99 0.54 8.27
CA GLN A 122 5.24 1.88 7.71
C GLN A 122 5.00 2.98 8.75
N ASP A 123 5.54 4.17 8.50
CA ASP A 123 5.33 5.30 9.40
C ASP A 123 3.84 5.66 9.54
N PRO A 124 3.42 6.20 10.70
CA PRO A 124 2.01 6.47 10.96
C PRO A 124 1.35 7.41 9.96
N MET A 125 2.09 8.34 9.35
CA MET A 125 1.53 9.28 8.38
C MET A 125 1.25 8.59 7.05
N THR A 126 2.18 7.77 6.56
CA THR A 126 1.94 6.91 5.40
C THR A 126 0.74 5.98 5.63
N TRP A 127 0.63 5.36 6.81
CA TRP A 127 -0.52 4.50 7.10
C TRP A 127 -1.85 5.28 7.13
N MET A 128 -1.86 6.46 7.76
CA MET A 128 -3.03 7.33 7.80
C MET A 128 -3.48 7.75 6.40
N VAL A 129 -2.54 8.15 5.54
CA VAL A 129 -2.83 8.52 4.14
C VAL A 129 -3.36 7.32 3.37
N SER A 130 -2.77 6.13 3.53
CA SER A 130 -3.25 4.90 2.87
C SER A 130 -4.67 4.49 3.29
N SER A 131 -5.12 4.96 4.46
CA SER A 131 -6.46 4.73 4.99
C SER A 131 -7.46 5.84 4.63
N SER A 132 -7.01 6.88 3.91
CA SER A 132 -7.78 8.09 3.62
C SER A 132 -8.16 8.18 2.15
N ARG A 133 -9.32 8.80 1.86
CA ARG A 133 -9.67 9.19 0.48
C ARG A 133 -8.95 10.48 0.13
N VAL A 134 -7.75 10.37 -0.45
CA VAL A 134 -7.02 11.54 -0.94
C VAL A 134 -7.81 12.16 -2.11
N PRO A 135 -8.30 13.41 -2.01
CA PRO A 135 -9.30 13.99 -2.92
C PRO A 135 -8.91 14.05 -4.41
N ASN A 136 -7.61 14.09 -4.70
CA ASN A 136 -7.11 14.42 -6.03
C ASN A 136 -7.04 13.24 -7.02
N ARG A 137 -7.74 12.12 -6.73
CA ARG A 137 -8.03 11.07 -7.71
C ARG A 137 -9.39 11.21 -8.39
N ILE A 138 -10.16 12.25 -8.06
CA ILE A 138 -11.50 12.50 -8.60
C ILE A 138 -11.42 13.70 -9.56
N GLY A 139 -11.58 13.47 -10.87
CA GLY A 139 -11.56 14.50 -11.93
C GLY A 139 -10.38 14.39 -12.92
N ASN A 140 -10.22 15.39 -13.80
CA ASN A 140 -9.19 15.43 -14.86
C ASN A 140 -7.77 15.80 -14.38
N ARG A 141 -7.40 15.46 -13.13
CA ARG A 141 -6.08 15.79 -12.57
C ARG A 141 -5.19 14.55 -12.55
N LYS A 142 -3.88 14.74 -12.73
CA LYS A 142 -2.88 13.64 -12.65
C LYS A 142 -3.04 12.91 -11.31
N PRO A 143 -2.91 11.57 -11.27
CA PRO A 143 -2.93 10.83 -10.02
C PRO A 143 -1.88 11.39 -9.07
N ILE A 144 -2.30 11.74 -7.85
CA ILE A 144 -1.38 12.15 -6.79
C ILE A 144 -0.73 10.92 -6.17
N ASP A 145 0.58 11.03 -5.94
CA ASP A 145 1.35 10.08 -5.15
C ASP A 145 1.01 10.25 -3.66
N GLU A 146 0.37 9.25 -3.06
CA GLU A 146 0.06 9.24 -1.63
C GLU A 146 1.28 9.37 -0.73
N LEU A 147 2.46 8.90 -1.17
CA LEU A 147 3.71 9.07 -0.41
C LEU A 147 4.16 10.53 -0.42
N ALA A 148 3.90 11.27 -1.51
CA ALA A 148 4.19 12.70 -1.57
C ALA A 148 3.28 13.50 -0.62
N VAL A 149 2.01 13.11 -0.51
CA VAL A 149 1.05 13.67 0.46
C VAL A 149 1.50 13.36 1.90
N ALA A 150 1.90 12.12 2.18
CA ALA A 150 2.44 11.75 3.48
C ALA A 150 3.70 12.54 3.82
N GLY A 151 4.60 12.74 2.85
CA GLY A 151 5.78 13.57 2.98
C GLY A 151 5.45 15.03 3.30
N GLY A 152 4.43 15.58 2.63
CA GLY A 152 3.91 16.92 2.89
C GLY A 152 3.39 17.09 4.31
N PHE A 153 2.55 16.16 4.80
CA PHE A 153 2.09 16.20 6.20
C PHE A 153 3.22 16.02 7.21
N ARG A 154 4.24 15.21 6.87
CA ARG A 154 5.43 14.99 7.70
C ARG A 154 6.39 16.18 7.68
N GLY A 155 6.28 17.07 6.70
CA GLY A 155 7.23 18.15 6.44
C GLY A 155 8.60 17.67 5.93
N LYS A 156 8.71 16.40 5.53
CA LYS A 156 9.93 15.79 4.96
C LYS A 156 9.57 14.58 4.11
N ALA A 157 10.34 14.36 3.05
CA ALA A 157 10.19 13.23 2.14
C ALA A 157 10.13 11.89 2.87
N ILE A 158 9.33 10.96 2.35
CA ILE A 158 9.37 9.55 2.75
C ILE A 158 10.54 8.91 2.00
N ASP A 159 11.46 8.27 2.75
CA ASP A 159 12.50 7.46 2.13
C ASP A 159 11.87 6.17 1.61
N VAL A 160 12.11 5.88 0.34
CA VAL A 160 11.55 4.71 -0.34
C VAL A 160 12.64 3.85 -0.94
N VAL A 161 12.37 2.56 -1.06
CA VAL A 161 13.26 1.59 -1.68
C VAL A 161 12.49 0.75 -2.66
N ARG A 162 13.17 0.29 -3.71
CA ARG A 162 12.56 -0.60 -4.71
C ARG A 162 12.29 -1.99 -4.11
N THR A 163 11.12 -2.54 -4.41
CA THR A 163 10.78 -3.93 -4.09
C THR A 163 11.70 -4.92 -4.81
N GLY A 164 11.82 -6.15 -4.30
CA GLY A 164 12.65 -7.18 -4.91
C GLY A 164 12.20 -7.53 -6.34
N GLY A 165 10.89 -7.53 -6.59
CA GLY A 165 10.30 -7.68 -7.92
C GLY A 165 10.44 -6.45 -8.84
N GLY A 166 10.83 -5.29 -8.30
CA GLY A 166 11.03 -4.05 -9.08
C GLY A 166 9.77 -3.22 -9.34
N ASP A 167 8.59 -3.77 -9.03
CA ASP A 167 7.27 -3.20 -9.38
C ASP A 167 6.92 -1.91 -8.63
N PHE A 168 7.42 -1.75 -7.40
CA PHE A 168 7.01 -0.68 -6.47
C PHE A 168 8.20 0.00 -5.77
N LEU A 169 7.98 1.26 -5.38
CA LEU A 169 8.76 1.97 -4.39
C LEU A 169 7.97 1.96 -3.07
N VAL A 170 8.52 1.32 -2.04
CA VAL A 170 7.88 1.15 -0.72
C VAL A 170 8.68 1.90 0.34
N PRO A 171 8.07 2.33 1.47
CA PRO A 171 8.79 2.96 2.56
C PRO A 171 10.00 2.13 3.03
N ALA A 172 11.19 2.74 3.00
CA ALA A 172 12.46 2.07 3.31
C ALA A 172 12.55 1.63 4.78
N ASN A 173 11.82 2.32 5.66
CA ASN A 173 11.77 2.07 7.10
C ASN A 173 10.55 1.22 7.52
N ALA A 174 9.88 0.55 6.59
CA ALA A 174 8.83 -0.40 6.96
C ALA A 174 9.42 -1.62 7.70
N GLU A 175 8.66 -2.18 8.63
CA GLU A 175 9.10 -3.37 9.39
C GLU A 175 9.04 -4.65 8.54
N MET A 176 8.07 -4.74 7.63
CA MET A 176 7.90 -5.90 6.76
C MET A 176 7.27 -5.51 5.42
N VAL A 177 7.77 -6.14 4.34
CA VAL A 177 7.21 -6.03 3.00
C VAL A 177 6.96 -7.44 2.46
N ILE A 178 5.71 -7.74 2.12
CA ILE A 178 5.31 -9.02 1.50
C ILE A 178 4.95 -8.75 0.04
N GLU A 179 5.70 -9.35 -0.88
CA GLU A 179 5.52 -9.18 -2.32
C GLU A 179 4.82 -10.40 -2.93
N GLY A 180 3.94 -10.20 -3.89
CA GLY A 180 3.26 -11.31 -4.56
C GLY A 180 2.31 -10.88 -5.67
N THR A 181 1.44 -11.81 -6.04
CA THR A 181 0.37 -11.59 -7.00
C THR A 181 -0.97 -11.97 -6.37
N VAL A 182 -2.00 -11.18 -6.63
CA VAL A 182 -3.39 -11.53 -6.32
C VAL A 182 -4.00 -12.18 -7.54
N ASP A 183 -4.53 -13.39 -7.40
CA ASP A 183 -5.37 -14.05 -8.40
C ASP A 183 -6.74 -13.33 -8.44
N ILE A 184 -7.11 -12.84 -9.63
CA ILE A 184 -8.35 -12.07 -9.82
C ILE A 184 -9.44 -12.87 -10.53
N VAL A 185 -9.24 -14.19 -10.69
CA VAL A 185 -10.18 -15.13 -11.31
C VAL A 185 -10.67 -16.15 -10.28
N ASN A 186 -9.75 -16.76 -9.53
CA ASN A 186 -10.06 -17.79 -8.54
C ASN A 186 -10.24 -17.18 -7.15
N LEU A 187 -11.40 -16.55 -6.93
CA LEU A 187 -11.74 -15.91 -5.66
C LEU A 187 -12.10 -16.94 -4.58
N GLU A 188 -11.70 -16.67 -3.35
CA GLU A 188 -11.97 -17.50 -2.18
C GLU A 188 -12.72 -16.71 -1.11
N PRO A 189 -13.56 -17.38 -0.29
CA PRO A 189 -14.20 -16.79 0.88
C PRO A 189 -13.24 -16.61 2.07
#